data_AF-H2YYG5-F1
#
_entry.id   AF-H2YYG5-F1
#
_cell.length_a   1.000
_cell.length_b   1.000
_cell.length_c   1.000
_cell.angle_alpha   90.00
_cell.angle_beta   90.00
_cell.angle_gamma   90.00
#
_symmetry.space_group_name_H-M   'P 1'
#
loop_
_entity.id
_entity.type
_entity.pdbx_description
1 polymer ?
#
loop_
_entity_poly.entity_id
_entity_poly.type
_entity_poly.pdbx_seq_one_letter_code
_entity_poly.pdbx_strand_id
1 'polypeptide(L)'
;RYSSNIAVWDFNDGYFWKLFNPKICLELESAYQMFNLKKSTNNPITVEKSTVDFKLMQRTSNGSNQPQKIRRIVFGKDSVLANRYTWKWKEKKAHLISYPSEIAQLIEELSKDKLQKSLDLSAYVPSMPYTVNLNSKSKGFQYNNSTGYRREVKRERLTSSFPTTNDQVSQRISLGVSFISVWLPLNLSNSSMGTQASNQAHKHSLPNSSKHLSYNPVPSSSKRTSHNPTTNPITHSSNNPFPSSSHHSSHTTVPSSSHHPSYYPLPNPITPTPYNPVPSSSNHPSYNSAPGSTNFSPAILKKYSTSIPTPPNEDCVVCLSPLSGASGFQTSGNMLSGQPSVVIELTTCKHIFHSECLLASMTSGNSFTCPCCKEIYGIKTGNQPPGMMTSTVIRASLPGECYTCDTIQITYDIRSGIQTQDHPNPGSRYSCHGFPRIAYLPNDKEGKKVLKLLQIAWDRKLIFTVGDSVTSGAKDTVTWNEIHHKTSMRNYHGHGYPDPSYIDNVLSELKAQGVS
;
A
#
# COMPACT_ATOMS: atom_id res chain seq x y z
N ARG A 1 -38.34 -9.28 -9.40
CA ARG A 1 -37.20 -9.47 -10.33
C ARG A 1 -35.93 -9.34 -9.50
N TYR A 2 -35.11 -10.39 -9.38
CA TYR A 2 -33.85 -10.28 -8.66
C TYR A 2 -32.85 -9.45 -9.48
N SER A 3 -32.24 -8.44 -8.86
CA SER A 3 -31.25 -7.59 -9.47
C SER A 3 -29.85 -8.17 -9.25
N SER A 4 -29.37 -8.92 -10.25
CA SER A 4 -28.01 -9.46 -10.27
C SER A 4 -26.94 -8.36 -10.24
N ASN A 5 -25.71 -8.74 -9.86
CA ASN A 5 -24.53 -7.91 -10.03
C ASN A 5 -24.23 -7.73 -11.52
N ILE A 6 -23.31 -6.82 -11.87
CA ILE A 6 -22.81 -6.68 -13.25
C ILE A 6 -21.33 -6.98 -13.33
N ALA A 7 -20.91 -7.57 -14.45
CA ALA A 7 -19.51 -7.70 -14.81
C ALA A 7 -19.08 -6.56 -15.74
N VAL A 8 -17.94 -5.94 -15.43
CA VAL A 8 -17.37 -4.81 -16.15
C VAL A 8 -15.92 -5.14 -16.49
N TRP A 9 -15.50 -4.76 -17.68
CA TRP A 9 -14.13 -4.95 -18.15
C TRP A 9 -13.46 -3.60 -18.39
N ASP A 10 -12.23 -3.45 -17.92
CA ASP A 10 -11.34 -2.32 -18.25
C ASP A 10 -10.10 -2.85 -19.00
N PHE A 11 -9.46 -2.01 -19.81
CA PHE A 11 -8.12 -2.24 -20.36
C PHE A 11 -7.16 -1.12 -19.95
N ASN A 12 -5.88 -1.42 -19.74
CA ASN A 12 -4.85 -0.41 -19.49
C ASN A 12 -4.22 0.02 -20.81
N ASP A 13 -4.17 1.32 -21.09
CA ASP A 13 -3.66 1.86 -22.36
C ASP A 13 -2.15 2.19 -22.36
N GLY A 14 -1.45 1.89 -21.26
CA GLY A 14 -0.07 2.30 -20.98
C GLY A 14 0.01 3.36 -19.88
N TYR A 15 -1.08 4.10 -19.61
CA TYR A 15 -1.12 5.17 -18.60
C TYR A 15 -2.33 5.03 -17.66
N PHE A 16 -3.49 4.66 -18.20
CA PHE A 16 -4.76 4.64 -17.48
C PHE A 16 -5.61 3.39 -17.79
N TRP A 17 -6.38 2.96 -16.80
CA TRP A 17 -7.48 2.02 -17.02
C TRP A 17 -8.64 2.72 -17.74
N LYS A 18 -9.05 2.16 -18.88
CA LYS A 18 -10.16 2.63 -19.71
C LYS A 18 -11.27 1.61 -19.72
N LEU A 19 -12.46 2.07 -19.37
CA LEU A 19 -13.70 1.30 -19.38
C LEU A 19 -14.07 0.89 -20.81
N PHE A 20 -14.21 -0.41 -21.05
CA PHE A 20 -14.78 -0.92 -22.30
C PHE A 20 -16.26 -0.49 -22.42
N ASN A 21 -16.75 -0.32 -23.65
CA ASN A 21 -18.17 -0.03 -23.86
C ASN A 21 -19.03 -1.27 -23.48
N PRO A 22 -20.31 -1.11 -23.09
CA PRO A 22 -21.06 -2.23 -22.53
C PRO A 22 -21.34 -3.38 -23.52
N LYS A 23 -21.24 -3.17 -24.84
CA LYS A 23 -21.30 -4.25 -25.84
C LYS A 23 -20.06 -5.12 -25.79
N ILE A 24 -18.87 -4.49 -25.81
CA ILE A 24 -17.59 -5.20 -25.66
C ILE A 24 -17.55 -5.95 -24.33
N CYS A 25 -18.04 -5.35 -23.24
CA CYS A 25 -18.13 -6.06 -21.95
C CYS A 25 -19.02 -7.31 -22.03
N LEU A 26 -20.14 -7.27 -22.77
CA LEU A 26 -21.02 -8.43 -22.97
C LEU A 26 -20.34 -9.55 -23.78
N GLU A 27 -19.62 -9.19 -24.83
CA GLU A 27 -18.84 -10.14 -25.65
C GLU A 27 -17.69 -10.77 -24.84
N LEU A 28 -16.89 -9.95 -24.15
CA LEU A 28 -15.81 -10.40 -23.25
C LEU A 28 -16.34 -11.31 -22.14
N GLU A 29 -17.43 -10.92 -21.47
CA GLU A 29 -17.99 -11.69 -20.36
C GLU A 29 -18.54 -13.04 -20.81
N SER A 30 -19.26 -13.08 -21.94
CA SER A 30 -19.78 -14.34 -22.50
C SER A 30 -18.65 -15.33 -22.80
N ALA A 31 -17.62 -14.87 -23.51
CA ALA A 31 -16.47 -15.70 -23.85
C ALA A 31 -15.62 -16.08 -22.63
N TYR A 32 -15.43 -15.16 -21.67
CA TYR A 32 -14.73 -15.45 -20.42
C TYR A 32 -15.43 -16.52 -19.59
N GLN A 33 -16.76 -16.50 -19.50
CA GLN A 33 -17.51 -17.55 -18.79
C GLN A 33 -17.39 -18.92 -19.50
N MET A 34 -17.37 -18.95 -20.84
CA MET A 34 -17.09 -20.20 -21.57
C MET A 34 -15.66 -20.73 -21.33
N PHE A 35 -14.66 -19.84 -21.30
CA PHE A 35 -13.27 -20.17 -21.01
C PHE A 35 -13.06 -20.64 -19.56
N ASN A 36 -13.57 -19.90 -18.58
CA ASN A 36 -13.45 -20.17 -17.15
C ASN A 36 -14.12 -21.51 -16.75
N LEU A 37 -15.27 -21.84 -17.36
CA LEU A 37 -15.93 -23.13 -17.20
C LEU A 37 -15.28 -24.27 -18.01
N LYS A 38 -14.14 -24.03 -18.69
CA LYS A 38 -13.45 -24.96 -19.59
C LYS A 38 -14.33 -25.53 -20.73
N LYS A 39 -15.39 -24.81 -21.09
CA LYS A 39 -16.34 -25.17 -22.17
C LYS A 39 -15.89 -24.72 -23.55
N SER A 40 -14.79 -23.95 -23.62
CA SER A 40 -14.16 -23.50 -24.85
C SER A 40 -12.65 -23.54 -24.72
N THR A 41 -11.97 -24.07 -25.73
CA THR A 41 -10.51 -23.99 -25.91
C THR A 41 -10.09 -22.79 -26.76
N ASN A 42 -11.04 -22.02 -27.32
CA ASN A 42 -10.74 -20.84 -28.13
C ASN A 42 -10.22 -19.70 -27.23
N ASN A 43 -8.91 -19.65 -27.07
CA ASN A 43 -8.16 -18.56 -26.44
C ASN A 43 -6.77 -18.46 -27.11
N PRO A 44 -6.36 -17.29 -27.65
CA PRO A 44 -7.06 -16.02 -27.64
C PRO A 44 -8.34 -16.01 -28.50
N ILE A 45 -9.28 -15.13 -28.15
CA ILE A 45 -10.45 -14.78 -28.95
C ILE A 45 -10.22 -13.49 -29.75
N THR A 46 -11.06 -13.19 -30.73
CA THR A 46 -11.10 -11.89 -31.40
C THR A 46 -12.35 -11.12 -30.97
N VAL A 47 -12.18 -9.86 -30.56
CA VAL A 47 -13.27 -8.94 -30.14
C VAL A 47 -13.03 -7.58 -30.80
N GLU A 48 -14.04 -7.07 -31.50
CA GLU A 48 -13.94 -5.92 -32.43
C GLU A 48 -12.72 -5.99 -33.38
N LYS A 49 -11.63 -5.30 -33.02
CA LYS A 49 -10.35 -5.23 -33.77
C LYS A 49 -9.15 -5.56 -32.87
N SER A 50 -9.34 -6.41 -31.89
CA SER A 50 -8.29 -6.87 -30.97
C SER A 50 -8.38 -8.37 -30.75
N THR A 51 -7.23 -9.04 -30.62
CA THR A 51 -7.17 -10.35 -29.98
C THR A 51 -7.16 -10.16 -28.46
N VAL A 52 -7.74 -11.12 -27.73
CA VAL A 52 -7.84 -11.11 -26.27
C VAL A 52 -7.47 -12.49 -25.73
N ASP A 53 -6.50 -12.53 -24.83
CA ASP A 53 -6.04 -13.72 -24.14
C ASP A 53 -6.42 -13.63 -22.66
N PHE A 54 -7.36 -14.49 -22.22
CA PHE A 54 -7.82 -14.60 -20.84
C PHE A 54 -6.84 -15.37 -19.93
N LYS A 55 -5.92 -16.16 -20.48
CA LYS A 55 -4.83 -16.82 -19.72
C LYS A 55 -3.74 -15.82 -19.37
N LEU A 56 -3.43 -14.89 -20.27
CA LEU A 56 -2.47 -13.80 -20.06
C LEU A 56 -3.09 -12.51 -19.48
N MET A 57 -4.43 -12.45 -19.41
CA MET A 57 -5.23 -11.26 -19.07
C MET A 57 -4.77 -10.02 -19.85
N GLN A 58 -4.65 -10.18 -21.17
CA GLN A 58 -4.14 -9.16 -22.09
C GLN A 58 -4.97 -9.09 -23.37
N ARG A 59 -4.89 -7.95 -24.05
CA ARG A 59 -5.42 -7.74 -25.40
C ARG A 59 -4.34 -7.17 -26.31
N THR A 60 -4.37 -7.48 -27.61
CA THR A 60 -3.51 -6.89 -28.62
C THR A 60 -4.39 -6.30 -29.71
N SER A 61 -4.32 -4.98 -29.90
CA SER A 61 -5.11 -4.28 -30.92
C SER A 61 -4.45 -4.39 -32.28
N ASN A 62 -5.22 -4.64 -33.34
CA ASN A 62 -4.71 -4.71 -34.71
C ASN A 62 -4.09 -3.35 -35.09
N GLY A 63 -2.74 -3.28 -35.13
CA GLY A 63 -1.96 -2.05 -35.30
C GLY A 63 -1.06 -1.67 -34.11
N SER A 64 -1.08 -2.41 -32.99
CA SER A 64 -0.16 -2.24 -31.85
C SER A 64 0.55 -3.55 -31.55
N ASN A 65 1.89 -3.56 -31.64
CA ASN A 65 2.70 -4.70 -31.20
C ASN A 65 2.86 -4.79 -29.68
N GLN A 66 2.39 -3.79 -28.92
CA GLN A 66 2.40 -3.79 -27.46
C GLN A 66 1.08 -4.37 -26.92
N PRO A 67 1.11 -5.43 -26.09
CA PRO A 67 -0.08 -5.99 -25.45
C PRO A 67 -0.53 -5.11 -24.27
N GLN A 68 -1.84 -4.93 -24.15
CA GLN A 68 -2.49 -4.11 -23.14
C GLN A 68 -3.15 -5.01 -22.09
N LYS A 69 -2.83 -4.83 -20.81
CA LYS A 69 -3.46 -5.60 -19.71
C LYS A 69 -4.97 -5.32 -19.68
N ILE A 70 -5.78 -6.36 -19.43
CA ILE A 70 -7.21 -6.23 -19.17
C ILE A 70 -7.55 -6.72 -17.77
N ARG A 71 -8.67 -6.25 -17.21
CA ARG A 71 -9.18 -6.71 -15.91
C ARG A 71 -10.70 -6.80 -15.94
N ARG A 72 -11.22 -7.75 -15.16
CA ARG A 72 -12.65 -7.96 -14.89
C ARG A 72 -12.97 -7.49 -13.48
N ILE A 73 -14.05 -6.74 -13.31
CA ILE A 73 -14.53 -6.23 -12.02
C ILE A 73 -16.04 -6.49 -11.93
N VAL A 74 -16.49 -7.07 -10.82
CA VAL A 74 -17.90 -7.32 -10.54
C VAL A 74 -18.41 -6.21 -9.63
N PHE A 75 -19.33 -5.39 -10.13
CA PHE A 75 -19.97 -4.32 -9.36
C PHE A 75 -21.35 -4.76 -8.84
N GLY A 76 -21.67 -4.31 -7.62
CA GLY A 76 -23.00 -4.51 -7.04
C GLY A 76 -24.11 -3.89 -7.89
N LYS A 77 -25.30 -4.51 -7.82
CA LYS A 77 -26.56 -4.08 -8.45
C LYS A 77 -26.92 -2.58 -8.32
N ASP A 78 -26.47 -1.91 -7.25
CA ASP A 78 -26.78 -0.52 -6.93
C ASP A 78 -25.65 0.47 -7.31
N SER A 79 -24.62 0.00 -8.01
CA SER A 79 -23.52 0.81 -8.56
C SER A 79 -23.99 1.80 -9.64
N VAL A 80 -23.17 2.81 -9.94
CA VAL A 80 -23.45 3.78 -11.01
C VAL A 80 -23.62 3.11 -12.37
N LEU A 81 -22.75 2.13 -12.66
CA LEU A 81 -22.69 1.39 -13.92
C LEU A 81 -23.89 0.45 -14.08
N ALA A 82 -24.33 -0.22 -13.00
CA ALA A 82 -25.54 -1.05 -12.99
C ALA A 82 -26.81 -0.20 -13.19
N ASN A 83 -26.85 0.99 -12.59
CA ASN A 83 -27.89 2.00 -12.82
C ASN A 83 -27.82 2.68 -14.20
N ARG A 84 -26.96 2.20 -15.11
CA ARG A 84 -26.74 2.71 -16.48
C ARG A 84 -26.29 4.17 -16.53
N TYR A 85 -25.46 4.60 -15.59
CA TYR A 85 -24.75 5.87 -15.66
C TYR A 85 -23.24 5.64 -15.59
N THR A 86 -22.46 6.63 -16.05
CA THR A 86 -21.03 6.72 -15.77
C THR A 86 -20.66 8.20 -15.60
N TRP A 87 -19.47 8.45 -15.08
CA TRP A 87 -18.89 9.80 -15.02
C TRP A 87 -17.85 9.95 -16.13
N LYS A 88 -17.90 11.10 -16.82
CA LYS A 88 -16.96 11.46 -17.89
C LYS A 88 -16.36 12.83 -17.65
N TRP A 89 -15.22 13.08 -18.29
CA TRP A 89 -14.55 14.38 -18.31
C TRP A 89 -14.31 14.88 -19.74
N LYS A 90 -14.28 16.21 -19.89
CA LYS A 90 -14.24 16.88 -21.19
C LYS A 90 -12.83 17.26 -21.61
N GLU A 91 -12.34 16.63 -22.69
CA GLU A 91 -11.03 16.92 -23.26
C GLU A 91 -10.99 18.26 -24.03
N LYS A 92 -9.78 18.75 -24.36
CA LYS A 92 -9.54 19.99 -25.11
C LYS A 92 -10.38 20.13 -26.39
N LYS A 93 -10.67 19.03 -27.09
CA LYS A 93 -11.51 19.01 -28.31
C LYS A 93 -13.00 18.73 -28.04
N ALA A 94 -13.48 19.03 -26.84
CA ALA A 94 -14.85 18.79 -26.35
C ALA A 94 -15.34 17.32 -26.32
N HIS A 95 -14.51 16.35 -26.69
CA HIS A 95 -14.80 14.92 -26.54
C HIS A 95 -14.92 14.53 -25.04
N LEU A 96 -15.84 13.62 -24.71
CA LEU A 96 -16.08 13.16 -23.34
C LEU A 96 -15.47 11.78 -23.11
N ILE A 97 -14.40 11.74 -22.31
CA ILE A 97 -13.67 10.52 -21.94
C ILE A 97 -14.25 9.96 -20.63
N SER A 98 -14.57 8.66 -20.60
CA SER A 98 -15.02 7.98 -19.39
C SER A 98 -13.91 7.91 -18.35
N TYR A 99 -14.26 8.09 -17.08
CA TYR A 99 -13.40 7.68 -15.98
C TYR A 99 -13.25 6.14 -15.93
N PRO A 100 -12.17 5.61 -15.32
CA PRO A 100 -12.09 4.19 -14.95
C PRO A 100 -13.34 3.75 -14.16
N SER A 101 -13.72 2.48 -14.29
CA SER A 101 -14.95 1.94 -13.69
C SER A 101 -15.10 2.24 -12.19
N GLU A 102 -14.05 2.00 -11.40
CA GLU A 102 -13.99 2.27 -9.96
C GLU A 102 -14.04 3.78 -9.63
N ILE A 103 -13.35 4.61 -10.43
CA ILE A 103 -13.35 6.07 -10.24
C ILE A 103 -14.74 6.67 -10.54
N ALA A 104 -15.44 6.16 -11.55
CA ALA A 104 -16.83 6.56 -11.81
C ALA A 104 -17.75 6.23 -10.63
N GLN A 105 -17.50 5.12 -9.93
CA GLN A 105 -18.24 4.74 -8.72
C GLN A 105 -17.89 5.67 -7.52
N LEU A 106 -16.63 6.04 -7.31
CA LEU A 106 -16.24 7.00 -6.26
C LEU A 106 -16.84 8.41 -6.49
N ILE A 107 -16.88 8.89 -7.74
CA ILE A 107 -17.50 10.18 -8.07
C ILE A 107 -19.04 10.11 -7.91
N GLU A 108 -19.65 8.95 -8.14
CA GLU A 108 -21.07 8.73 -7.82
C GLU A 108 -21.32 8.77 -6.30
N GLU A 109 -20.44 8.19 -5.48
CA GLU A 109 -20.49 8.25 -4.01
C GLU A 109 -20.38 9.72 -3.53
N LEU A 110 -19.41 10.48 -4.04
CA LEU A 110 -19.30 11.93 -3.82
C LEU A 110 -20.59 12.69 -4.22
N SER A 111 -21.24 12.30 -5.32
CA SER A 111 -22.48 12.97 -5.80
C SER A 111 -23.71 12.74 -4.92
N LYS A 112 -23.63 11.76 -4.01
CA LYS A 112 -24.69 11.41 -3.05
C LYS A 112 -24.47 12.05 -1.68
N ASP A 113 -23.22 12.31 -1.31
CA ASP A 113 -22.87 13.06 -0.10
C ASP A 113 -23.40 14.51 -0.16
N LYS A 114 -23.70 15.07 1.00
CA LYS A 114 -24.10 16.47 1.21
C LYS A 114 -22.98 17.31 1.85
N LEU A 115 -22.07 16.65 2.57
CA LEU A 115 -20.96 17.25 3.31
C LEU A 115 -19.72 17.35 2.42
N GLN A 116 -19.26 16.22 1.85
CA GLN A 116 -18.13 16.19 0.94
C GLN A 116 -18.54 16.65 -0.48
N LYS A 117 -17.78 17.59 -1.05
CA LYS A 117 -17.97 18.10 -2.43
C LYS A 117 -16.71 18.05 -3.30
N SER A 118 -15.60 17.58 -2.72
CA SER A 118 -14.27 17.44 -3.32
C SER A 118 -13.75 16.02 -3.11
N LEU A 119 -13.21 15.41 -4.14
CA LEU A 119 -12.53 14.10 -4.11
C LEU A 119 -11.19 14.23 -4.83
N ASP A 120 -10.07 14.09 -4.11
CA ASP A 120 -8.77 13.96 -4.78
C ASP A 120 -8.62 12.55 -5.35
N LEU A 121 -8.41 12.43 -6.66
CA LEU A 121 -8.20 11.14 -7.30
C LEU A 121 -6.77 10.61 -7.07
N SER A 122 -5.76 11.46 -6.78
CA SER A 122 -4.40 10.95 -6.52
C SER A 122 -4.30 10.13 -5.23
N ALA A 123 -5.19 10.35 -4.27
CA ALA A 123 -5.32 9.51 -3.07
C ALA A 123 -5.80 8.07 -3.35
N TYR A 124 -6.41 7.81 -4.51
CA TYR A 124 -6.93 6.48 -4.91
C TYR A 124 -6.15 5.87 -6.09
N VAL A 125 -5.67 6.70 -7.02
CA VAL A 125 -4.88 6.30 -8.18
C VAL A 125 -3.77 7.35 -8.39
N PRO A 126 -2.54 7.10 -7.94
CA PRO A 126 -1.45 8.09 -8.00
C PRO A 126 -1.12 8.63 -9.40
N SER A 127 -1.39 7.87 -10.47
CA SER A 127 -1.24 8.35 -11.86
C SER A 127 -2.32 9.36 -12.29
N MET A 128 -3.36 9.56 -11.49
CA MET A 128 -4.44 10.54 -11.70
C MET A 128 -4.33 11.73 -10.73
N PRO A 129 -3.38 12.67 -10.94
CA PRO A 129 -3.21 13.87 -10.11
C PRO A 129 -4.32 14.90 -10.40
N TYR A 130 -5.55 14.57 -10.02
CA TYR A 130 -6.73 15.38 -10.30
C TYR A 130 -7.72 15.43 -9.13
N THR A 131 -8.07 16.62 -8.67
CA THR A 131 -9.18 16.82 -7.73
C THR A 131 -10.48 17.04 -8.49
N VAL A 132 -11.54 16.28 -8.15
CA VAL A 132 -12.90 16.41 -8.70
C VAL A 132 -13.80 17.13 -7.71
N ASN A 133 -14.29 18.31 -8.10
CA ASN A 133 -15.23 19.11 -7.32
C ASN A 133 -16.62 19.09 -8.00
N LEU A 134 -17.64 18.59 -7.31
CA LEU A 134 -19.01 18.56 -7.82
C LEU A 134 -19.79 19.81 -7.39
N ASN A 135 -20.43 20.47 -8.36
CA ASN A 135 -21.35 21.58 -8.10
C ASN A 135 -22.83 21.15 -8.10
N SER A 136 -23.09 19.91 -8.51
CA SER A 136 -24.42 19.31 -8.58
C SER A 136 -24.31 17.78 -8.64
N LYS A 137 -25.44 17.06 -8.48
CA LYS A 137 -25.49 15.59 -8.59
C LYS A 137 -25.17 15.02 -9.98
N SER A 138 -24.90 15.86 -10.98
CA SER A 138 -24.65 15.44 -12.36
C SER A 138 -23.56 16.21 -13.10
N LYS A 139 -22.96 17.24 -12.49
CA LYS A 139 -21.87 18.04 -13.06
C LYS A 139 -20.87 18.51 -12.00
N GLY A 140 -19.68 18.85 -12.46
CA GLY A 140 -18.62 19.45 -11.68
C GLY A 140 -17.43 19.83 -12.55
N PHE A 141 -16.28 19.98 -11.91
CA PHE A 141 -15.01 20.23 -12.58
C PHE A 141 -13.90 19.38 -11.98
N GLN A 142 -13.02 18.83 -12.82
CA GLN A 142 -11.72 18.33 -12.36
C GLN A 142 -10.68 19.45 -12.50
N TYR A 143 -9.67 19.42 -11.63
CA TYR A 143 -8.51 20.29 -11.63
C TYR A 143 -7.27 19.41 -11.61
N ASN A 144 -6.25 19.70 -12.42
CA ASN A 144 -4.96 19.04 -12.28
C ASN A 144 -4.19 19.62 -11.09
N ASN A 145 -3.78 18.75 -10.16
CA ASN A 145 -3.26 19.17 -8.86
C ASN A 145 -1.92 19.95 -8.94
N SER A 146 -1.15 19.76 -10.02
CA SER A 146 0.15 20.43 -10.22
C SER A 146 0.07 21.72 -11.03
N THR A 147 -0.93 21.88 -11.90
CA THR A 147 -1.03 23.01 -12.85
C THR A 147 -2.28 23.88 -12.66
N GLY A 148 -3.19 23.49 -11.76
CA GLY A 148 -4.50 24.13 -11.57
C GLY A 148 -5.47 24.01 -12.76
N TYR A 149 -5.01 23.47 -13.90
CA TYR A 149 -5.77 23.45 -15.14
C TYR A 149 -7.05 22.60 -15.03
N ARG A 150 -8.16 23.17 -15.51
CA ARG A 150 -9.54 22.76 -15.19
C ARG A 150 -10.27 22.18 -16.41
N ARG A 151 -11.06 21.12 -16.20
CA ARG A 151 -11.99 20.52 -17.19
C ARG A 151 -13.37 20.25 -16.58
N GLU A 152 -14.41 20.28 -17.42
CA GLU A 152 -15.79 19.90 -17.04
C GLU A 152 -15.87 18.38 -16.77
N VAL A 153 -16.56 17.98 -15.70
CA VAL A 153 -16.98 16.59 -15.47
C VAL A 153 -18.50 16.49 -15.44
N LYS A 154 -19.04 15.37 -15.93
CA LYS A 154 -20.49 15.17 -16.11
C LYS A 154 -20.87 13.70 -15.91
N ARG A 155 -22.01 13.48 -15.25
CA ARG A 155 -22.72 12.20 -15.15
C ARG A 155 -23.53 11.98 -16.43
N GLU A 156 -23.29 10.88 -17.13
CA GLU A 156 -23.90 10.58 -18.43
C GLU A 156 -24.57 9.20 -18.43
N ARG A 157 -25.72 9.09 -19.12
CA ARG A 157 -26.49 7.84 -19.20
C ARG A 157 -25.93 6.94 -20.30
N LEU A 158 -25.72 5.67 -19.99
CA LEU A 158 -25.22 4.67 -20.92
C LEU A 158 -26.35 4.16 -21.83
N THR A 159 -26.07 4.08 -23.13
CA THR A 159 -27.02 3.65 -24.19
C THR A 159 -27.37 2.16 -24.12
N SER A 160 -26.49 1.34 -23.53
CA SER A 160 -26.70 -0.07 -23.20
C SER A 160 -26.42 -0.35 -21.72
N SER A 161 -26.79 -1.55 -21.25
CA SER A 161 -26.42 -2.09 -19.93
C SER A 161 -25.15 -2.94 -20.03
N PHE A 162 -24.43 -3.09 -18.92
CA PHE A 162 -23.38 -4.12 -18.78
C PHE A 162 -23.99 -5.52 -18.58
N PRO A 163 -23.26 -6.60 -18.88
CA PRO A 163 -23.73 -7.96 -18.62
C PRO A 163 -23.94 -8.22 -17.13
N THR A 164 -25.00 -8.94 -16.80
CA THR A 164 -25.31 -9.39 -15.43
C THR A 164 -24.52 -10.64 -15.07
N THR A 165 -24.07 -10.75 -13.82
CA THR A 165 -23.47 -11.96 -13.25
C THR A 165 -24.02 -12.25 -11.85
N ASN A 166 -23.96 -13.52 -11.45
CA ASN A 166 -24.25 -13.98 -10.10
C ASN A 166 -22.98 -14.10 -9.23
N ASP A 167 -21.80 -13.78 -9.79
CA ASP A 167 -20.55 -13.72 -9.05
C ASP A 167 -20.62 -12.71 -7.91
N GLN A 168 -19.82 -12.95 -6.88
CA GLN A 168 -19.66 -12.00 -5.77
C GLN A 168 -19.08 -10.68 -6.27
N VAL A 169 -19.52 -9.58 -5.65
CA VAL A 169 -18.93 -8.25 -5.87
C VAL A 169 -17.44 -8.35 -5.60
N SER A 170 -16.62 -7.82 -6.52
CA SER A 170 -15.16 -7.83 -6.35
C SER A 170 -14.83 -7.09 -5.06
N GLN A 171 -14.10 -7.74 -4.15
CA GLN A 171 -13.45 -7.05 -3.06
C GLN A 171 -12.61 -5.92 -3.66
N ARG A 172 -12.61 -4.73 -3.04
CA ARG A 172 -11.76 -3.63 -3.50
C ARG A 172 -10.32 -4.15 -3.58
N ILE A 173 -9.63 -3.89 -4.69
CA ILE A 173 -8.16 -3.83 -4.66
C ILE A 173 -7.83 -2.85 -3.52
N SER A 174 -6.93 -3.20 -2.61
CA SER A 174 -6.78 -2.47 -1.35
C SER A 174 -6.23 -1.06 -1.55
N LEU A 175 -7.12 -0.10 -1.81
CA LEU A 175 -6.86 1.33 -1.82
C LEU A 175 -6.99 1.80 -0.36
N GLY A 176 -5.86 1.82 0.33
CA GLY A 176 -5.75 1.80 1.79
C GLY A 176 -6.21 3.06 2.53
N VAL A 177 -7.52 3.31 2.57
CA VAL A 177 -8.16 4.22 3.53
C VAL A 177 -9.53 3.69 3.96
N SER A 178 -9.72 3.55 5.26
CA SER A 178 -11.02 3.29 5.87
C SER A 178 -11.83 4.59 5.95
N PHE A 179 -12.90 4.72 5.15
CA PHE A 179 -14.22 5.20 5.60
C PHE A 179 -15.22 5.26 4.41
N ILE A 180 -16.18 4.33 4.41
CA ILE A 180 -17.63 4.56 4.33
C ILE A 180 -18.29 3.19 4.57
N SER A 181 -19.05 3.08 5.66
CA SER A 181 -19.71 1.84 6.08
C SER A 181 -21.06 1.66 5.38
N VAL A 182 -21.04 1.53 4.05
CA VAL A 182 -22.23 1.21 3.23
C VAL A 182 -21.87 0.19 2.15
N TRP A 183 -22.03 -1.11 2.48
CA TRP A 183 -22.60 -2.17 1.62
C TRP A 183 -22.61 -3.50 2.40
N LEU A 184 -23.46 -3.57 3.42
CA LEU A 184 -23.77 -4.78 4.17
C LEU A 184 -25.26 -5.11 3.97
N PRO A 185 -25.61 -6.21 3.29
CA PRO A 185 -26.86 -6.89 3.53
C PRO A 185 -26.76 -7.52 4.93
N LEU A 186 -27.67 -7.16 5.83
CA LEU A 186 -27.83 -7.89 7.08
C LEU A 186 -28.25 -9.33 6.79
N ASN A 187 -27.46 -10.29 7.26
CA ASN A 187 -28.01 -11.55 7.75
C ASN A 187 -27.07 -12.15 8.80
N LEU A 188 -27.37 -11.82 10.06
CA LEU A 188 -26.82 -12.51 11.21
C LEU A 188 -27.69 -13.73 11.48
N SER A 189 -27.33 -14.88 10.90
CA SER A 189 -27.95 -16.17 11.20
C SER A 189 -26.88 -17.12 11.74
N ASN A 190 -26.88 -17.34 13.06
CA ASN A 190 -25.94 -18.23 13.74
C ASN A 190 -25.96 -19.66 13.18
N SER A 191 -24.79 -20.24 12.98
CA SER A 191 -24.54 -21.69 13.05
C SER A 191 -23.06 -21.90 13.32
N SER A 192 -22.70 -22.17 14.58
CA SER A 192 -21.36 -22.66 14.91
C SER A 192 -21.19 -24.10 14.41
N MET A 193 -19.94 -24.56 14.26
CA MET A 193 -19.67 -25.99 14.04
C MET A 193 -20.29 -26.84 15.16
N GLY A 194 -20.83 -28.00 14.79
CA GLY A 194 -21.37 -28.95 15.75
C GLY A 194 -20.30 -29.82 16.41
N THR A 195 -20.51 -30.14 17.68
CA THR A 195 -19.93 -31.31 18.34
C THR A 195 -21.05 -32.30 18.68
N GLN A 196 -20.72 -33.58 18.75
CA GLN A 196 -21.68 -34.69 18.77
C GLN A 196 -22.28 -34.94 20.16
N ALA A 197 -23.55 -35.37 20.24
CA ALA A 197 -23.94 -36.64 20.90
C ALA A 197 -25.47 -36.94 20.86
N SER A 198 -25.79 -38.19 20.54
CA SER A 198 -26.92 -39.03 21.03
C SER A 198 -28.35 -38.48 21.27
N ASN A 199 -29.28 -39.09 20.51
CA ASN A 199 -30.51 -39.77 20.95
C ASN A 199 -31.77 -39.02 21.47
N GLN A 200 -32.76 -39.02 20.57
CA GLN A 200 -34.14 -39.53 20.76
C GLN A 200 -35.15 -38.86 21.74
N ALA A 201 -36.24 -38.42 21.09
CA ALA A 201 -37.65 -38.73 21.39
C ALA A 201 -38.52 -37.83 22.31
N HIS A 202 -39.56 -37.30 21.65
CA HIS A 202 -40.96 -37.17 22.09
C HIS A 202 -41.42 -36.24 23.24
N LYS A 203 -42.19 -35.24 22.79
CA LYS A 203 -43.59 -34.92 23.21
C LYS A 203 -43.89 -34.20 24.55
N HIS A 204 -44.59 -33.08 24.36
CA HIS A 204 -45.73 -32.56 25.15
C HIS A 204 -45.54 -31.94 26.55
N SER A 205 -46.02 -30.68 26.61
CA SER A 205 -46.84 -30.09 27.67
C SER A 205 -46.20 -29.47 28.93
N LEU A 206 -46.75 -28.28 29.25
CA LEU A 206 -46.84 -27.61 30.57
C LEU A 206 -47.63 -28.49 31.58
N PRO A 207 -47.65 -28.24 32.92
CA PRO A 207 -47.53 -26.90 33.55
C PRO A 207 -46.90 -26.81 34.98
N ASN A 208 -46.90 -25.57 35.51
CA ASN A 208 -47.06 -25.15 36.93
C ASN A 208 -46.29 -25.85 38.09
N SER A 209 -45.56 -25.07 38.91
CA SER A 209 -46.03 -24.64 40.27
C SER A 209 -44.93 -24.29 41.31
N SER A 210 -45.21 -23.21 42.03
CA SER A 210 -44.81 -22.74 43.36
C SER A 210 -43.93 -23.58 44.32
N LYS A 211 -42.87 -22.94 44.85
CA LYS A 211 -42.59 -22.64 46.29
C LYS A 211 -41.32 -21.76 46.37
N HIS A 212 -41.23 -20.62 47.08
CA HIS A 212 -41.67 -20.21 48.43
C HIS A 212 -40.70 -20.62 49.55
N LEU A 213 -39.82 -19.68 49.97
CA LEU A 213 -39.48 -19.43 51.38
C LEU A 213 -38.79 -18.07 51.56
N SER A 214 -38.87 -17.50 52.76
CA SER A 214 -38.53 -16.11 53.09
C SER A 214 -37.69 -16.04 54.37
N TYR A 215 -36.94 -14.95 54.55
CA TYR A 215 -36.57 -14.41 55.87
C TYR A 215 -36.60 -12.86 55.85
N ASN A 216 -36.76 -12.27 57.04
CA ASN A 216 -37.36 -10.94 57.32
C ASN A 216 -37.06 -10.58 58.81
N PRO A 217 -37.54 -9.47 59.44
CA PRO A 217 -37.82 -8.10 58.97
C PRO A 217 -36.58 -7.17 59.20
N VAL A 218 -36.49 -5.98 59.85
CA VAL A 218 -37.28 -5.06 60.74
C VAL A 218 -36.80 -3.58 60.52
N PRO A 219 -37.37 -2.51 61.14
CA PRO A 219 -37.46 -1.16 60.51
C PRO A 219 -36.68 -0.04 61.26
N SER A 220 -36.84 1.27 60.96
CA SER A 220 -37.93 2.12 61.51
C SER A 220 -38.01 3.54 60.93
N SER A 221 -39.23 4.01 60.61
CA SER A 221 -39.82 5.36 60.88
C SER A 221 -39.14 6.70 60.49
N SER A 222 -39.83 7.85 60.30
CA SER A 222 -41.23 8.18 59.93
C SER A 222 -41.40 9.72 59.82
N LYS A 223 -42.19 10.20 58.82
CA LYS A 223 -42.93 11.50 58.81
C LYS A 223 -42.06 12.80 58.86
N ARG A 224 -42.58 14.03 58.65
CA ARG A 224 -43.56 14.63 57.68
C ARG A 224 -43.53 16.17 57.89
N THR A 225 -44.04 16.97 56.93
CA THR A 225 -44.45 18.41 57.09
C THR A 225 -43.33 19.42 57.50
N SER A 226 -42.81 20.28 56.61
CA SER A 226 -43.39 21.50 55.98
C SER A 226 -43.35 22.75 56.87
N HIS A 227 -42.96 23.92 56.33
CA HIS A 227 -43.51 25.28 56.58
C HIS A 227 -42.84 26.31 55.63
N ASN A 228 -43.60 27.33 55.25
CA ASN A 228 -43.18 28.62 54.62
C ASN A 228 -43.76 29.73 55.55
N PRO A 229 -43.46 31.06 55.45
CA PRO A 229 -43.44 31.85 54.21
C PRO A 229 -42.52 33.12 54.17
N THR A 230 -42.79 34.03 53.21
CA THR A 230 -42.42 35.48 53.12
C THR A 230 -40.94 35.84 52.77
N THR A 231 -40.61 37.01 52.18
CA THR A 231 -41.39 38.26 51.95
C THR A 231 -41.14 38.96 50.58
N ASN A 232 -42.26 39.34 49.94
CA ASN A 232 -42.59 40.55 49.13
C ASN A 232 -41.77 41.87 49.33
N PRO A 233 -41.94 42.94 48.48
CA PRO A 233 -42.23 43.03 47.02
C PRO A 233 -41.51 44.23 46.27
N ILE A 234 -42.04 44.68 45.10
CA ILE A 234 -42.07 46.07 44.52
C ILE A 234 -41.35 46.38 43.17
N THR A 235 -42.12 46.28 42.05
CA THR A 235 -42.20 47.19 40.85
C THR A 235 -40.97 47.46 39.94
N HIS A 236 -41.08 47.95 38.68
CA HIS A 236 -42.22 48.26 37.76
C HIS A 236 -41.82 48.07 36.27
N SER A 237 -42.83 48.03 35.38
CA SER A 237 -42.92 48.45 33.96
C SER A 237 -41.69 49.03 33.21
N SER A 238 -41.49 48.88 31.88
CA SER A 238 -42.21 48.15 30.81
C SER A 238 -41.48 48.28 29.43
N ASN A 239 -41.91 47.49 28.43
CA ASN A 239 -41.69 47.60 26.97
C ASN A 239 -40.54 46.81 26.30
N ASN A 240 -40.95 46.04 25.30
CA ASN A 240 -40.21 45.39 24.21
C ASN A 240 -40.09 46.36 22.99
N PRO A 241 -39.45 46.05 21.82
CA PRO A 241 -39.01 44.72 21.34
C PRO A 241 -37.63 44.59 20.62
N PHE A 242 -36.92 43.48 20.90
CA PHE A 242 -36.18 42.63 19.94
C PHE A 242 -34.92 43.15 19.18
N PRO A 243 -34.04 42.26 18.63
CA PRO A 243 -32.62 42.32 19.04
C PRO A 243 -31.57 42.20 17.91
N SER A 244 -30.30 42.19 18.30
CA SER A 244 -29.22 41.47 17.60
C SER A 244 -28.17 41.02 18.62
N SER A 245 -27.56 39.84 18.41
CA SER A 245 -26.76 39.13 19.41
C SER A 245 -25.25 39.17 19.15
N SER A 246 -24.44 39.00 20.21
CA SER A 246 -22.97 38.93 20.11
C SER A 246 -22.36 37.82 20.99
N HIS A 247 -21.48 37.04 20.36
CA HIS A 247 -20.29 36.32 20.80
C HIS A 247 -19.99 35.90 22.28
N HIS A 248 -19.40 34.69 22.35
CA HIS A 248 -18.34 34.19 23.25
C HIS A 248 -18.64 33.59 24.66
N SER A 249 -18.12 32.34 24.85
CA SER A 249 -17.20 31.83 25.89
C SER A 249 -17.37 32.24 27.38
N SER A 250 -17.12 31.38 28.41
CA SER A 250 -16.66 29.97 28.50
C SER A 250 -16.63 29.47 29.98
N HIS A 251 -16.34 28.17 30.22
CA HIS A 251 -16.11 27.49 31.52
C HIS A 251 -17.36 27.28 32.42
N THR A 252 -17.54 26.23 33.24
CA THR A 252 -16.77 24.97 33.52
C THR A 252 -17.79 23.80 33.76
N THR A 253 -17.60 22.63 34.40
CA THR A 253 -16.61 22.05 35.36
C THR A 253 -16.46 20.51 35.16
N VAL A 254 -16.37 19.69 36.22
CA VAL A 254 -16.25 18.20 36.21
C VAL A 254 -17.14 17.59 37.32
N PRO A 255 -17.40 16.26 37.33
CA PRO A 255 -16.63 15.38 38.24
C PRO A 255 -16.20 14.03 37.63
N SER A 256 -15.33 13.31 38.34
CA SER A 256 -14.50 12.21 37.82
C SER A 256 -14.95 10.81 38.25
N SER A 257 -14.53 9.78 37.51
CA SER A 257 -14.29 8.43 38.05
C SER A 257 -13.10 7.77 37.32
N SER A 258 -12.40 6.87 38.02
CA SER A 258 -11.10 6.31 37.61
C SER A 258 -11.14 4.79 37.48
N HIS A 259 -10.39 4.21 36.55
CA HIS A 259 -9.76 2.90 36.68
C HIS A 259 -8.59 2.76 35.67
N HIS A 260 -7.61 1.91 36.00
CA HIS A 260 -6.38 1.66 35.24
C HIS A 260 -5.94 0.19 35.47
N PRO A 261 -4.91 -0.29 34.74
CA PRO A 261 -5.04 -1.19 33.61
C PRO A 261 -5.14 -2.69 33.98
N SER A 262 -5.57 -3.50 33.01
CA SER A 262 -5.31 -4.95 32.97
C SER A 262 -4.54 -5.31 31.68
N TYR A 263 -3.66 -6.30 31.79
CA TYR A 263 -2.61 -6.63 30.80
C TYR A 263 -2.82 -8.06 30.23
N TYR A 264 -2.08 -8.36 29.16
CA TYR A 264 -1.92 -9.70 28.52
C TYR A 264 -3.10 -10.24 27.68
N PRO A 265 -2.85 -11.15 26.70
CA PRO A 265 -1.62 -11.37 25.92
C PRO A 265 -1.82 -11.32 24.39
N LEU A 266 -0.71 -11.26 23.64
CA LEU A 266 -0.69 -11.51 22.19
C LEU A 266 -0.88 -13.01 21.89
N PRO A 267 -1.56 -13.39 20.78
CA PRO A 267 -1.52 -14.76 20.27
C PRO A 267 -0.14 -15.11 19.70
N ASN A 268 0.38 -16.29 20.03
CA ASN A 268 1.66 -16.78 19.50
C ASN A 268 1.56 -17.25 18.03
N PRO A 269 2.66 -17.23 17.26
CA PRO A 269 2.70 -17.79 15.91
C PRO A 269 2.41 -19.30 15.86
N ILE A 270 1.79 -19.76 14.77
CA ILE A 270 1.53 -21.18 14.53
C ILE A 270 2.80 -21.88 14.05
N THR A 271 3.23 -22.93 14.77
CA THR A 271 4.32 -23.83 14.35
C THR A 271 3.85 -24.78 13.24
N PRO A 272 4.61 -24.95 12.14
CA PRO A 272 4.34 -25.97 11.12
C PRO A 272 4.80 -27.36 11.60
N THR A 273 3.98 -28.38 11.36
CA THR A 273 4.37 -29.80 11.52
C THR A 273 4.80 -30.41 10.18
N PRO A 274 5.74 -31.37 10.16
CA PRO A 274 6.38 -31.86 8.92
C PRO A 274 5.66 -33.08 8.32
N TYR A 275 5.81 -33.29 6.99
CA TYR A 275 5.83 -34.65 6.41
C TYR A 275 6.63 -34.73 5.09
N ASN A 276 7.11 -35.94 4.80
CA ASN A 276 8.26 -36.31 3.96
C ASN A 276 8.08 -36.26 2.41
N PRO A 277 9.17 -36.39 1.62
CA PRO A 277 9.18 -36.11 0.17
C PRO A 277 8.95 -37.34 -0.75
N VAL A 278 8.75 -37.05 -2.04
CA VAL A 278 8.59 -38.00 -3.17
C VAL A 278 9.41 -37.43 -4.37
N PRO A 279 10.05 -38.23 -5.24
CA PRO A 279 11.43 -37.92 -5.65
C PRO A 279 11.65 -37.13 -6.95
N SER A 280 12.93 -36.82 -7.16
CA SER A 280 13.53 -35.99 -8.21
C SER A 280 13.12 -36.30 -9.65
N SER A 281 12.90 -35.25 -10.44
CA SER A 281 13.30 -35.24 -11.86
C SER A 281 14.12 -33.97 -12.14
N SER A 282 15.22 -34.14 -12.87
CA SER A 282 16.27 -33.13 -12.99
C SER A 282 15.99 -32.10 -14.10
N ASN A 283 15.79 -30.84 -13.72
CA ASN A 283 15.86 -29.68 -14.63
C ASN A 283 16.33 -28.44 -13.84
N HIS A 284 17.62 -28.15 -13.87
CA HIS A 284 18.16 -26.88 -13.36
C HIS A 284 17.78 -25.74 -14.30
N PRO A 285 17.21 -24.62 -13.81
CA PRO A 285 17.17 -23.38 -14.56
C PRO A 285 18.56 -22.74 -14.53
N SER A 286 19.24 -22.68 -15.68
CA SER A 286 20.49 -21.92 -15.81
C SER A 286 20.22 -20.43 -15.60
N TYR A 287 20.72 -19.87 -14.51
CA TYR A 287 20.72 -18.42 -14.31
C TYR A 287 21.75 -17.78 -15.26
N ASN A 288 21.29 -17.00 -16.22
CA ASN A 288 22.16 -16.30 -17.15
C ASN A 288 23.01 -15.26 -16.42
N SER A 289 24.34 -15.46 -16.43
CA SER A 289 25.32 -14.48 -15.93
C SER A 289 25.19 -13.14 -16.64
N ALA A 290 25.11 -12.05 -15.89
CA ALA A 290 25.16 -10.70 -16.47
C ALA A 290 26.59 -10.38 -16.98
N PRO A 291 26.75 -9.90 -18.23
CA PRO A 291 28.07 -9.60 -18.79
C PRO A 291 28.54 -8.20 -18.39
N GLY A 292 29.49 -8.08 -17.46
CA GLY A 292 30.10 -6.77 -17.15
C GLY A 292 31.22 -6.78 -16.09
N SER A 293 32.43 -6.41 -16.51
CA SER A 293 33.56 -5.92 -15.70
C SER A 293 33.97 -6.72 -14.43
N THR A 294 34.89 -7.67 -14.59
CA THR A 294 35.58 -8.34 -13.47
C THR A 294 36.55 -7.40 -12.74
N ASN A 295 36.11 -6.76 -11.65
CA ASN A 295 36.97 -5.99 -10.74
C ASN A 295 36.56 -6.08 -9.25
N PHE A 296 35.95 -7.20 -8.85
CA PHE A 296 35.68 -7.49 -7.44
C PHE A 296 36.97 -7.86 -6.71
N SER A 297 37.41 -7.04 -5.74
CA SER A 297 38.68 -7.24 -5.04
C SER A 297 38.61 -8.42 -4.05
N PRO A 298 39.43 -9.48 -4.21
CA PRO A 298 39.48 -10.57 -3.23
C PRO A 298 39.94 -10.13 -1.84
N ALA A 299 40.51 -8.93 -1.70
CA ALA A 299 40.95 -8.38 -0.43
C ALA A 299 39.80 -8.13 0.55
N ILE A 300 38.58 -7.80 0.09
CA ILE A 300 37.47 -7.53 1.00
C ILE A 300 36.96 -8.82 1.68
N LEU A 301 36.90 -9.94 0.97
CA LEU A 301 36.64 -11.24 1.60
C LEU A 301 37.76 -11.63 2.55
N LYS A 302 39.03 -11.50 2.16
CA LYS A 302 40.18 -11.81 3.04
C LYS A 302 40.22 -10.95 4.32
N LYS A 303 39.58 -9.78 4.34
CA LYS A 303 39.46 -8.92 5.52
C LYS A 303 38.29 -9.30 6.45
N TYR A 304 37.21 -9.84 5.90
CA TYR A 304 35.94 -10.05 6.61
C TYR A 304 35.50 -11.52 6.68
N SER A 305 36.37 -12.46 6.32
CA SER A 305 36.11 -13.89 6.37
C SER A 305 37.37 -14.72 6.63
N THR A 306 37.19 -15.92 7.19
CA THR A 306 38.24 -16.89 7.47
C THR A 306 37.97 -18.19 6.72
N SER A 307 38.98 -18.75 6.05
CA SER A 307 38.83 -20.01 5.29
C SER A 307 38.61 -21.19 6.23
N ILE A 308 37.70 -22.10 5.86
CA ILE A 308 37.41 -23.33 6.60
C ILE A 308 38.00 -24.53 5.82
N PRO A 309 39.00 -25.25 6.35
CA PRO A 309 39.56 -26.44 5.67
C PRO A 309 38.62 -27.64 5.66
N THR A 310 37.77 -27.77 6.68
CA THR A 310 36.79 -28.85 6.85
C THR A 310 35.40 -28.24 6.99
N PRO A 311 34.69 -27.97 5.89
CA PRO A 311 33.35 -27.38 5.94
C PRO A 311 32.33 -28.30 6.62
N PRO A 312 31.24 -27.75 7.19
CA PRO A 312 30.15 -28.56 7.71
C PRO A 312 29.43 -29.30 6.57
N ASN A 313 28.72 -30.38 6.92
CA ASN A 313 27.92 -31.17 5.98
C ASN A 313 26.57 -30.48 5.70
N GLU A 314 26.63 -29.29 5.13
CA GLU A 314 25.50 -28.39 4.82
C GLU A 314 25.63 -27.82 3.40
N ASP A 315 24.51 -27.37 2.83
CA ASP A 315 24.47 -26.75 1.50
C ASP A 315 24.74 -25.24 1.55
N CYS A 316 25.54 -24.76 0.61
CA CYS A 316 25.78 -23.34 0.39
C CYS A 316 24.51 -22.65 -0.12
N VAL A 317 23.83 -21.88 0.74
CA VAL A 317 22.52 -21.24 0.47
C VAL A 317 22.45 -20.31 -0.75
N VAL A 318 23.59 -20.00 -1.39
CA VAL A 318 23.67 -19.16 -2.59
C VAL A 318 23.64 -19.98 -3.89
N CYS A 319 24.23 -21.18 -3.92
CA CYS A 319 24.25 -22.06 -5.10
C CYS A 319 23.47 -23.37 -4.92
N LEU A 320 23.00 -23.65 -3.70
CA LEU A 320 22.26 -24.86 -3.34
C LEU A 320 23.07 -26.13 -3.67
N SER A 321 24.35 -26.12 -3.27
CA SER A 321 25.30 -27.22 -3.48
C SER A 321 26.10 -27.44 -2.19
N PRO A 322 26.54 -28.68 -1.87
CA PRO A 322 27.26 -28.97 -0.63
C PRO A 322 28.50 -28.11 -0.47
N LEU A 323 28.74 -27.60 0.75
CA LEU A 323 29.94 -26.80 1.07
C LEU A 323 31.24 -27.60 0.90
N SER A 324 31.19 -28.92 0.99
CA SER A 324 32.31 -29.83 0.69
C SER A 324 32.58 -30.01 -0.81
N GLY A 325 31.72 -29.48 -1.67
CA GLY A 325 31.77 -29.62 -3.12
C GLY A 325 32.29 -28.39 -3.85
N ALA A 326 32.00 -28.34 -5.15
CA ALA A 326 32.32 -27.19 -5.99
C ALA A 326 31.19 -26.15 -5.99
N SER A 327 31.57 -24.88 -6.08
CA SER A 327 30.68 -23.74 -6.34
C SER A 327 29.88 -23.92 -7.64
N GLY A 328 28.61 -23.52 -7.62
CA GLY A 328 27.78 -23.39 -8.83
C GLY A 328 28.08 -22.13 -9.66
N PHE A 329 29.00 -21.26 -9.21
CA PHE A 329 29.36 -19.98 -9.84
C PHE A 329 30.80 -19.96 -10.36
N GLN A 330 31.35 -21.11 -10.78
CA GLN A 330 32.72 -21.25 -11.28
C GLN A 330 33.06 -20.21 -12.36
N THR A 331 33.96 -19.28 -12.04
CA THR A 331 34.44 -18.27 -12.98
C THR A 331 35.26 -18.92 -14.09
N SER A 332 34.87 -18.68 -15.34
CA SER A 332 35.27 -19.41 -16.55
C SER A 332 36.74 -19.27 -17.01
N GLY A 333 37.65 -18.88 -16.11
CA GLY A 333 39.04 -18.52 -16.43
C GLY A 333 40.12 -19.41 -15.82
N ASN A 334 39.86 -20.14 -14.72
CA ASN A 334 40.83 -21.08 -14.14
C ASN A 334 40.22 -21.97 -13.04
N MET A 335 40.04 -23.27 -13.34
CA MET A 335 40.17 -24.43 -12.43
C MET A 335 39.71 -25.70 -13.14
N LEU A 336 40.14 -26.87 -12.67
CA LEU A 336 39.66 -28.17 -13.14
C LEU A 336 38.21 -28.39 -12.68
N SER A 337 37.33 -28.71 -13.63
CA SER A 337 35.91 -28.97 -13.37
C SER A 337 35.72 -30.09 -12.34
N GLY A 338 35.20 -29.75 -11.16
CA GLY A 338 34.92 -30.70 -10.06
C GLY A 338 35.89 -30.66 -8.88
N GLN A 339 36.85 -29.73 -8.82
CA GLN A 339 37.58 -29.45 -7.57
C GLN A 339 36.68 -28.71 -6.55
N PRO A 340 36.82 -28.97 -5.24
CA PRO A 340 36.04 -28.29 -4.22
C PRO A 340 36.42 -26.82 -4.12
N SER A 341 35.43 -25.95 -3.92
CA SER A 341 35.65 -24.50 -3.84
C SER A 341 36.07 -24.08 -2.43
N VAL A 342 36.85 -22.99 -2.34
CA VAL A 342 37.28 -22.45 -1.03
C VAL A 342 36.06 -22.02 -0.21
N VAL A 343 35.86 -22.64 0.96
CA VAL A 343 34.82 -22.27 1.91
C VAL A 343 35.33 -21.23 2.91
N ILE A 344 34.48 -20.27 3.24
CA ILE A 344 34.75 -19.16 4.15
C ILE A 344 33.63 -18.97 5.18
N GLU A 345 34.01 -18.67 6.42
CA GLU A 345 33.14 -18.19 7.50
C GLU A 345 33.20 -16.66 7.57
N LEU A 346 32.08 -15.97 7.72
CA LEU A 346 32.05 -14.51 7.94
C LEU A 346 32.37 -14.12 9.39
N THR A 347 33.28 -13.16 9.57
CA THR A 347 33.88 -12.87 10.88
C THR A 347 32.89 -12.48 11.97
N THR A 348 31.90 -11.63 11.66
CA THR A 348 30.92 -11.12 12.63
C THR A 348 29.73 -12.06 12.83
N CYS A 349 29.11 -12.50 11.73
CA CYS A 349 27.83 -13.19 11.76
C CYS A 349 27.91 -14.72 11.56
N LYS A 350 29.11 -15.28 11.40
CA LYS A 350 29.40 -16.74 11.41
C LYS A 350 28.67 -17.60 10.37
N HIS A 351 28.06 -16.97 9.35
CA HIS A 351 27.49 -17.68 8.21
C HIS A 351 28.60 -18.14 7.25
N ILE A 352 28.38 -19.28 6.59
CA ILE A 352 29.39 -20.02 5.83
C ILE A 352 28.98 -20.12 4.35
N PHE A 353 29.93 -19.89 3.44
CA PHE A 353 29.71 -19.88 1.98
C PHE A 353 30.94 -20.38 1.22
N HIS A 354 30.76 -20.84 -0.03
CA HIS A 354 31.87 -20.81 -1.00
C HIS A 354 32.27 -19.35 -1.27
N SER A 355 33.58 -19.05 -1.36
CA SER A 355 34.07 -17.69 -1.60
C SER A 355 33.61 -17.14 -2.96
N GLU A 356 33.54 -18.00 -3.98
CA GLU A 356 33.04 -17.65 -5.31
C GLU A 356 31.57 -17.23 -5.29
N CYS A 357 30.72 -17.99 -4.60
CA CYS A 357 29.31 -17.65 -4.42
C CYS A 357 29.12 -16.28 -3.76
N LEU A 358 29.93 -15.98 -2.74
CA LEU A 358 29.84 -14.69 -2.06
C LEU A 358 30.41 -13.55 -2.93
N LEU A 359 31.49 -13.77 -3.70
CA LEU A 359 31.98 -12.82 -4.72
C LEU A 359 30.91 -12.53 -5.77
N ALA A 360 30.27 -13.55 -6.33
CA ALA A 360 29.22 -13.42 -7.35
C ALA A 360 27.98 -12.66 -6.84
N SER A 361 27.75 -12.64 -5.53
CA SER A 361 26.68 -11.85 -4.90
C SER A 361 27.03 -10.38 -4.62
N MET A 362 28.28 -9.95 -4.84
CA MET A 362 28.70 -8.58 -4.53
C MET A 362 28.20 -7.57 -5.55
N THR A 363 27.57 -6.51 -5.07
CA THR A 363 27.13 -5.37 -5.89
C THR A 363 28.16 -4.23 -5.92
N SER A 364 29.25 -4.33 -5.14
CA SER A 364 30.30 -3.30 -5.07
C SER A 364 31.65 -3.91 -4.68
N GLY A 365 32.76 -3.33 -5.13
CA GLY A 365 34.11 -3.79 -4.74
C GLY A 365 34.49 -3.48 -3.28
N ASN A 366 33.75 -2.59 -2.60
CA ASN A 366 34.08 -2.05 -1.27
C ASN A 366 33.08 -2.45 -0.16
N SER A 367 32.04 -3.21 -0.50
CA SER A 367 31.11 -3.79 0.49
C SER A 367 30.35 -5.00 -0.05
N PHE A 368 29.94 -5.88 0.87
CA PHE A 368 28.99 -6.96 0.60
C PHE A 368 27.98 -7.10 1.74
N THR A 369 26.87 -7.79 1.46
CA THR A 369 25.78 -8.04 2.42
C THR A 369 25.63 -9.55 2.59
N CYS A 370 25.63 -10.06 3.81
CA CYS A 370 25.49 -11.49 4.10
C CYS A 370 24.15 -12.02 3.56
N PRO A 371 24.14 -13.03 2.65
CA PRO A 371 22.91 -13.57 2.08
C PRO A 371 21.87 -14.02 3.13
N CYS A 372 22.30 -14.62 4.24
CA CYS A 372 21.43 -15.12 5.30
C CYS A 372 20.81 -13.98 6.15
N CYS A 373 21.62 -13.32 6.98
CA CYS A 373 21.17 -12.37 8.01
C CYS A 373 21.17 -10.88 7.59
N LYS A 374 21.62 -10.56 6.37
CA LYS A 374 21.76 -9.19 5.83
C LYS A 374 22.76 -8.27 6.55
N GLU A 375 23.64 -8.83 7.39
CA GLU A 375 24.78 -8.11 7.97
C GLU A 375 25.69 -7.50 6.88
N ILE A 376 26.17 -6.26 7.08
CA ILE A 376 26.90 -5.49 6.07
C ILE A 376 28.39 -5.45 6.40
N TYR A 377 29.21 -5.88 5.46
CA TYR A 377 30.66 -5.89 5.57
C TYR A 377 31.28 -4.86 4.62
N GLY A 378 32.18 -4.02 5.14
CA GLY A 378 32.71 -2.86 4.42
C GLY A 378 31.82 -1.62 4.55
N ILE A 379 31.92 -0.68 3.60
CA ILE A 379 31.11 0.54 3.60
C ILE A 379 30.14 0.46 2.42
N LYS A 380 28.85 0.24 2.70
CA LYS A 380 27.83 0.19 1.66
C LYS A 380 27.72 1.53 0.95
N THR A 381 27.79 1.49 -0.37
CA THR A 381 27.57 2.64 -1.26
C THR A 381 26.59 2.26 -2.36
N GLY A 382 25.70 3.18 -2.73
CA GLY A 382 24.76 3.00 -3.83
C GLY A 382 25.19 3.69 -5.13
N ASN A 383 24.25 3.75 -6.08
CA ASN A 383 24.43 4.30 -7.41
C ASN A 383 23.62 5.59 -7.65
N GLN A 384 23.31 6.36 -6.61
CA GLN A 384 22.71 7.70 -6.73
C GLN A 384 23.45 8.57 -7.77
N PRO A 385 22.74 9.17 -8.74
CA PRO A 385 23.34 10.09 -9.70
C PRO A 385 23.84 11.41 -9.06
N PRO A 386 24.71 12.16 -9.75
CA PRO A 386 25.17 13.47 -9.28
C PRO A 386 24.02 14.47 -9.07
N GLY A 387 24.12 15.26 -8.01
CA GLY A 387 23.14 16.26 -7.62
C GLY A 387 23.59 17.03 -6.38
N MET A 388 22.64 17.66 -5.70
CA MET A 388 22.86 18.47 -4.50
C MET A 388 21.84 18.13 -3.41
N MET A 389 22.31 18.04 -2.15
CA MET A 389 21.48 18.02 -0.95
C MET A 389 21.74 19.30 -0.16
N THR A 390 20.68 19.99 0.26
CA THR A 390 20.75 21.13 1.20
C THR A 390 19.72 20.97 2.32
N SER A 391 19.91 21.69 3.42
CA SER A 391 18.95 21.73 4.52
C SER A 391 18.81 23.13 5.09
N THR A 392 17.57 23.56 5.35
CA THR A 392 17.21 24.84 5.97
C THR A 392 16.26 24.61 7.15
N VAL A 393 15.99 25.66 7.93
CA VAL A 393 15.04 25.62 9.05
C VAL A 393 13.86 26.54 8.76
N ILE A 394 12.66 25.99 8.82
CA ILE A 394 11.38 26.71 8.74
C ILE A 394 10.91 27.03 10.16
N ARG A 395 10.52 28.29 10.38
CA ARG A 395 9.89 28.79 11.62
C ARG A 395 8.41 28.37 11.73
N ALA A 396 8.17 27.07 11.69
CA ALA A 396 6.86 26.45 11.84
C ALA A 396 7.03 25.01 12.33
N SER A 397 6.10 24.53 13.16
CA SER A 397 6.11 23.16 13.66
C SER A 397 5.40 22.18 12.72
N LEU A 398 5.79 20.91 12.82
CA LEU A 398 5.08 19.81 12.16
C LEU A 398 3.76 19.52 12.89
N PRO A 399 2.71 19.07 12.20
CA PRO A 399 1.47 18.61 12.82
C PRO A 399 1.69 17.37 13.68
N GLY A 400 1.30 17.45 14.96
CA GLY A 400 1.37 16.37 15.94
C GLY A 400 1.71 16.91 17.32
N GLU A 401 1.10 16.39 18.37
CA GLU A 401 1.22 16.94 19.73
C GLU A 401 2.65 16.87 20.29
N CYS A 402 3.46 15.92 19.79
CA CYS A 402 4.88 15.77 20.12
C CYS A 402 5.81 16.76 19.40
N TYR A 403 5.36 17.47 18.36
CA TYR A 403 6.21 18.32 17.52
C TYR A 403 6.04 19.80 17.87
N THR A 404 6.69 20.25 18.94
CA THR A 404 6.64 21.65 19.43
C THR A 404 7.84 22.51 19.00
N CYS A 405 8.71 21.98 18.12
CA CYS A 405 9.91 22.65 17.61
C CYS A 405 9.71 23.22 16.19
N ASP A 406 10.70 23.97 15.69
CA ASP A 406 10.84 24.34 14.26
C ASP A 406 10.87 23.08 13.36
N THR A 407 10.75 23.26 12.03
CA THR A 407 10.91 22.17 11.04
C THR A 407 12.24 22.31 10.29
N ILE A 408 13.00 21.22 10.15
CA ILE A 408 14.10 21.12 9.18
C ILE A 408 13.50 20.77 7.82
N GLN A 409 13.74 21.58 6.80
CA GLN A 409 13.48 21.24 5.41
C GLN A 409 14.76 20.70 4.78
N ILE A 410 14.73 19.49 4.23
CA ILE A 410 15.76 18.95 3.35
C ILE A 410 15.33 19.18 1.90
N THR A 411 16.25 19.51 1.02
CA THR A 411 15.98 19.72 -0.41
C THR A 411 17.05 19.03 -1.25
N TYR A 412 16.60 18.13 -2.11
CA TYR A 412 17.42 17.37 -3.05
C TYR A 412 17.19 17.88 -4.48
N ASP A 413 18.24 18.25 -5.22
CA ASP A 413 18.21 18.54 -6.67
C ASP A 413 19.07 17.50 -7.41
N ILE A 414 18.45 16.66 -8.24
CA ILE A 414 19.11 15.71 -9.14
C ILE A 414 18.54 15.93 -10.54
N ARG A 415 19.42 16.02 -11.53
CA ARG A 415 19.05 16.33 -12.92
C ARG A 415 19.17 15.08 -13.81
N SER A 416 18.34 15.01 -14.85
CA SER A 416 18.43 13.99 -15.90
C SER A 416 19.84 13.95 -16.51
N GLY A 417 20.35 12.76 -16.81
CA GLY A 417 21.74 12.58 -17.26
C GLY A 417 21.95 11.32 -18.09
N ILE A 418 23.17 10.81 -18.05
CA ILE A 418 23.60 9.56 -18.70
C ILE A 418 23.96 8.54 -17.61
N GLN A 419 23.57 7.29 -17.83
CA GLN A 419 23.78 6.18 -16.92
C GLN A 419 25.26 5.77 -16.88
N THR A 420 25.81 5.60 -15.67
CA THR A 420 27.18 5.09 -15.45
C THR A 420 27.20 3.56 -15.57
N GLN A 421 28.39 2.95 -15.42
CA GLN A 421 28.52 1.49 -15.37
C GLN A 421 27.85 0.87 -14.12
N ASP A 422 27.48 1.68 -13.12
CA ASP A 422 26.80 1.25 -11.88
C ASP A 422 25.26 1.30 -12.01
N HIS A 423 24.73 1.61 -13.20
CA HIS A 423 23.30 1.76 -13.49
C HIS A 423 22.79 0.63 -14.40
N PRO A 424 21.45 0.38 -14.45
CA PRO A 424 20.90 -0.77 -15.20
C PRO A 424 21.20 -0.79 -16.70
N ASN A 425 21.27 0.38 -17.36
CA ASN A 425 21.49 0.50 -18.81
C ASN A 425 22.63 1.51 -19.10
N PRO A 426 23.91 1.18 -18.87
CA PRO A 426 25.03 2.12 -19.01
C PRO A 426 25.08 2.82 -20.37
N GLY A 427 25.41 4.11 -20.37
CA GLY A 427 25.41 4.96 -21.57
C GLY A 427 24.01 5.42 -22.03
N SER A 428 22.92 4.79 -21.56
CA SER A 428 21.56 5.28 -21.82
C SER A 428 21.27 6.56 -21.04
N ARG A 429 20.25 7.32 -21.46
CA ARG A 429 19.76 8.45 -20.65
C ARG A 429 19.02 7.94 -19.41
N TYR A 430 18.97 8.76 -18.37
CA TYR A 430 17.98 8.61 -17.29
C TYR A 430 17.22 9.93 -17.08
N SER A 431 15.96 9.85 -16.65
CA SER A 431 15.12 11.03 -16.35
C SER A 431 15.07 11.36 -14.86
N CYS A 432 14.94 12.63 -14.51
CA CYS A 432 14.53 13.07 -13.19
C CYS A 432 13.07 13.56 -13.19
N HIS A 433 12.26 13.11 -12.23
CA HIS A 433 10.87 13.54 -12.08
C HIS A 433 10.57 14.04 -10.66
N GLY A 434 9.88 15.17 -10.55
CA GLY A 434 9.52 15.79 -9.26
C GLY A 434 10.69 16.41 -8.50
N PHE A 435 11.80 16.75 -9.17
CA PHE A 435 12.91 17.49 -8.56
C PHE A 435 12.75 19.02 -8.75
N PRO A 436 13.17 19.86 -7.78
CA PRO A 436 13.79 19.48 -6.51
C PRO A 436 12.80 18.79 -5.55
N ARG A 437 13.23 17.67 -4.94
CA ARG A 437 12.41 16.92 -3.97
C ARG A 437 12.64 17.49 -2.58
N ILE A 438 11.54 17.82 -1.91
CA ILE A 438 11.57 18.36 -0.55
C ILE A 438 11.15 17.27 0.44
N ALA A 439 11.81 17.23 1.60
CA ALA A 439 11.44 16.40 2.74
C ALA A 439 11.55 17.19 4.04
N TYR A 440 10.86 16.74 5.10
CA TYR A 440 10.77 17.45 6.37
C TYR A 440 11.15 16.55 7.56
N LEU A 441 11.79 17.13 8.56
CA LEU A 441 12.10 16.53 9.86
C LEU A 441 11.80 17.55 10.98
N PRO A 442 11.49 17.14 12.22
CA PRO A 442 11.45 18.07 13.35
C PRO A 442 12.84 18.62 13.66
N ASN A 443 12.94 19.87 14.14
CA ASN A 443 14.21 20.51 14.50
C ASN A 443 14.64 20.22 15.95
N ASP A 444 14.34 19.02 16.46
CA ASP A 444 14.70 18.55 17.80
C ASP A 444 16.05 17.80 17.81
N LYS A 445 16.31 17.00 18.85
CA LYS A 445 17.54 16.19 18.99
C LYS A 445 17.59 15.02 17.99
N GLU A 446 16.46 14.45 17.65
CA GLU A 446 16.34 13.20 16.90
C GLU A 446 16.22 13.46 15.40
N GLY A 447 15.43 14.45 14.99
CA GLY A 447 15.45 14.96 13.62
C GLY A 447 16.83 15.49 13.20
N LYS A 448 17.60 16.08 14.14
CA LYS A 448 19.02 16.43 13.90
C LYS A 448 19.95 15.20 13.81
N LYS A 449 19.65 14.09 14.49
CA LYS A 449 20.37 12.83 14.31
C LYS A 449 20.06 12.24 12.92
N VAL A 450 18.78 12.15 12.56
CA VAL A 450 18.33 11.67 11.24
C VAL A 450 18.93 12.51 10.12
N LEU A 451 18.96 13.85 10.21
CA LEU A 451 19.60 14.72 9.22
C LEU A 451 21.07 14.34 8.96
N LYS A 452 21.86 14.14 10.03
CA LYS A 452 23.28 13.74 9.90
C LYS A 452 23.46 12.38 9.26
N LEU A 453 22.59 11.43 9.57
CA LEU A 453 22.61 10.10 8.96
C LEU A 453 22.15 10.14 7.49
N LEU A 454 21.17 10.97 7.15
CA LEU A 454 20.76 11.22 5.76
C LEU A 454 21.88 11.89 4.94
N GLN A 455 22.68 12.79 5.55
CA GLN A 455 23.88 13.35 4.91
C GLN A 455 24.92 12.26 4.62
N ILE A 456 25.23 11.40 5.60
CA ILE A 456 26.15 10.26 5.41
C ILE A 456 25.61 9.28 4.34
N ALA A 457 24.30 9.03 4.31
CA ALA A 457 23.67 8.19 3.30
C ALA A 457 23.68 8.85 1.90
N TRP A 458 23.51 10.17 1.82
CA TRP A 458 23.65 10.94 0.58
C TRP A 458 25.08 10.88 0.02
N ASP A 459 26.10 11.09 0.85
CA ASP A 459 27.51 11.02 0.46
C ASP A 459 27.91 9.60 0.02
N ARG A 460 27.31 8.57 0.65
CA ARG A 460 27.41 7.16 0.25
C ARG A 460 26.51 6.78 -0.94
N LYS A 461 25.81 7.74 -1.57
CA LYS A 461 24.94 7.52 -2.73
C LYS A 461 23.75 6.57 -2.48
N LEU A 462 23.14 6.61 -1.30
CA LEU A 462 22.10 5.67 -0.84
C LEU A 462 20.65 6.22 -0.85
N ILE A 463 20.41 7.53 -1.04
CA ILE A 463 19.05 8.10 -0.92
C ILE A 463 18.20 7.83 -2.18
N PHE A 464 18.83 7.87 -3.36
CA PHE A 464 18.19 7.62 -4.65
C PHE A 464 18.96 6.59 -5.49
N THR A 465 18.29 5.99 -6.46
CA THR A 465 18.88 5.09 -7.47
C THR A 465 18.33 5.43 -8.87
N VAL A 466 18.85 4.78 -9.91
CA VAL A 466 18.27 4.78 -11.26
C VAL A 466 17.63 3.42 -11.51
N GLY A 467 16.34 3.41 -11.85
CA GLY A 467 15.61 2.18 -12.16
C GLY A 467 14.21 2.43 -12.69
N ASP A 468 13.40 1.38 -12.72
CA ASP A 468 11.99 1.46 -13.10
C ASP A 468 11.15 1.98 -11.92
N SER A 469 10.42 3.07 -12.11
CA SER A 469 9.51 3.63 -11.10
C SER A 469 8.29 2.73 -10.89
N VAL A 470 8.27 2.00 -9.77
CA VAL A 470 7.14 1.13 -9.36
C VAL A 470 5.79 1.88 -9.35
N THR A 471 5.79 3.17 -8.97
CA THR A 471 4.57 3.98 -8.84
C THR A 471 4.04 4.56 -10.15
N SER A 472 4.86 4.66 -11.21
CA SER A 472 4.49 5.33 -12.46
C SER A 472 4.78 4.53 -13.74
N GLY A 473 5.47 3.40 -13.66
CA GLY A 473 5.93 2.61 -14.80
C GLY A 473 7.04 3.28 -15.63
N ALA A 474 7.50 4.47 -15.25
CA ALA A 474 8.59 5.17 -15.95
C ALA A 474 9.90 4.41 -15.77
N LYS A 475 10.46 3.92 -16.89
CA LYS A 475 11.77 3.28 -16.94
C LYS A 475 12.90 4.30 -16.82
N ASP A 476 14.08 3.82 -16.44
CA ASP A 476 15.34 4.59 -16.47
C ASP A 476 15.20 5.97 -15.78
N THR A 477 14.67 5.99 -14.55
CA THR A 477 14.35 7.23 -13.84
C THR A 477 14.89 7.25 -12.40
N VAL A 478 15.05 8.45 -11.84
CA VAL A 478 15.54 8.65 -10.48
C VAL A 478 14.44 8.34 -9.45
N THR A 479 14.56 7.20 -8.78
CA THR A 479 13.65 6.69 -7.74
C THR A 479 14.25 6.86 -6.35
N TRP A 480 13.42 6.84 -5.30
CA TRP A 480 13.91 6.68 -3.92
C TRP A 480 14.48 5.27 -3.75
N ASN A 481 15.47 5.11 -2.87
CA ASN A 481 16.16 3.84 -2.61
C ASN A 481 16.05 3.46 -1.12
N GLU A 482 14.99 2.72 -0.76
CA GLU A 482 14.79 2.06 0.55
C GLU A 482 14.91 2.89 1.84
N ILE A 483 14.99 4.23 1.74
CA ILE A 483 15.00 5.16 2.89
C ILE A 483 13.84 6.14 2.71
N HIS A 484 12.78 5.97 3.52
CA HIS A 484 11.56 6.75 3.40
C HIS A 484 11.75 8.19 3.86
N HIS A 485 11.10 9.10 3.14
CA HIS A 485 11.16 10.53 3.40
C HIS A 485 9.75 11.09 3.54
N LYS A 486 9.53 11.93 4.56
CA LYS A 486 8.28 12.68 4.72
C LYS A 486 8.29 13.90 3.80
N THR A 487 7.74 13.73 2.59
CA THR A 487 7.72 14.72 1.51
C THR A 487 6.64 15.80 1.65
N SER A 488 5.79 15.70 2.68
CA SER A 488 4.80 16.72 3.04
C SER A 488 4.82 17.01 4.54
N MET A 489 4.70 18.29 4.92
CA MET A 489 4.48 18.64 6.33
C MET A 489 3.15 18.09 6.86
N ARG A 490 2.17 17.77 6.01
CA ARG A 490 0.85 17.23 6.42
C ARG A 490 0.55 15.88 5.77
N ASN A 491 0.03 14.94 6.55
CA ASN A 491 -0.18 13.56 6.13
C ASN A 491 -1.41 13.34 5.23
N TYR A 492 -1.41 13.97 4.05
CA TYR A 492 -2.48 13.82 3.05
C TYR A 492 -2.36 12.53 2.21
N HIS A 493 -1.15 11.96 2.10
CA HIS A 493 -0.81 10.86 1.18
C HIS A 493 0.12 9.81 1.82
N GLY A 494 0.03 9.57 3.15
CA GLY A 494 0.91 8.65 3.90
C GLY A 494 2.33 9.20 4.18
N HIS A 495 2.87 9.99 3.26
CA HIS A 495 4.22 10.55 3.29
C HIS A 495 4.33 11.90 4.04
N GLY A 496 3.50 12.14 5.07
CA GLY A 496 3.58 13.35 5.89
C GLY A 496 3.32 13.13 7.38
N TYR A 497 3.16 14.23 8.13
CA TYR A 497 2.97 14.26 9.58
C TYR A 497 1.51 14.61 9.98
N PRO A 498 0.98 14.13 11.12
CA PRO A 498 1.68 13.35 12.15
C PRO A 498 2.01 11.92 11.71
N ASP A 499 3.13 11.43 12.21
CA ASP A 499 3.53 10.02 12.22
C ASP A 499 4.55 9.83 13.35
N PRO A 500 4.14 9.33 14.54
CA PRO A 500 5.04 9.17 15.67
C PRO A 500 6.07 8.06 15.47
N SER A 501 5.86 7.15 14.52
CA SER A 501 6.77 6.01 14.25
C SER A 501 7.90 6.34 13.28
N TYR A 502 7.79 7.45 12.55
CA TYR A 502 8.67 7.73 11.41
C TYR A 502 10.16 7.84 11.78
N ILE A 503 10.50 8.40 12.94
CA ILE A 503 11.89 8.56 13.38
C ILE A 503 12.56 7.19 13.61
N ASP A 504 11.90 6.27 14.32
CA ASP A 504 12.42 4.91 14.55
C ASP A 504 12.47 4.10 13.24
N ASN A 505 11.47 4.25 12.37
CA ASN A 505 11.43 3.60 11.07
C ASN A 505 12.61 4.05 10.19
N VAL A 506 12.81 5.36 9.99
CA VAL A 506 13.90 5.85 9.12
C VAL A 506 15.28 5.59 9.72
N LEU A 507 15.44 5.58 11.05
CA LEU A 507 16.68 5.14 11.71
C LEU A 507 16.94 3.63 11.47
N SER A 508 15.89 2.81 11.45
CA SER A 508 16.00 1.37 11.16
C SER A 508 16.34 1.10 9.69
N GLU A 509 15.75 1.86 8.76
CA GLU A 509 16.05 1.83 7.33
C GLU A 509 17.50 2.26 7.05
N LEU A 510 17.94 3.39 7.63
CA LEU A 510 19.33 3.85 7.56
C LEU A 510 20.30 2.78 8.08
N LYS A 511 19.99 2.15 9.22
CA LYS A 511 20.80 1.04 9.77
C LYS A 511 20.83 -0.17 8.82
N ALA A 512 19.72 -0.52 8.17
CA ALA A 512 19.65 -1.56 7.15
C ALA A 512 20.42 -1.21 5.84
N GLN A 513 20.77 0.06 5.64
CA GLN A 513 21.71 0.51 4.61
C GLN A 513 23.16 0.70 5.14
N GLY A 514 23.45 0.32 6.39
CA GLY A 514 24.77 0.42 7.00
C GLY A 514 25.14 1.82 7.51
N VAL A 515 24.14 2.65 7.83
CA VAL A 515 24.30 4.03 8.31
C VAL A 515 23.61 4.18 9.68
N SER A 516 24.37 4.44 10.76
CA SER A 516 23.89 4.32 12.15
C SER A 516 24.49 5.35 13.10
#